data_AF-A0A8S4BLV8-F1
#
_entry.id   AF-A0A8S4BLV8-F1
#
_cell.length_a   1.000
_cell.length_b   1.000
_cell.length_c   1.000
_cell.angle_alpha   90.00
_cell.angle_beta   90.00
_cell.angle_gamma   90.00
#
_symmetry.space_group_name_H-M   'P 1'
#
loop_
_entity.id
_entity.type
_entity.pdbx_description
1 polymer ?
#
loop_
_entity_poly.entity_id
_entity_poly.type
_entity_poly.pdbx_seq_one_letter_code
_entity_poly.pdbx_strand_id
1 'polypeptide(L)'
;MSAQELFVTAARKFLCVGRKSLSTPQCLQLAAQVSAVDVGLKPAVLYDSNGASAAQIQQYLSSLRSERLVSGSLATLDLNGNGLVINTSTARSHLERVLCEDSVAVMDVCHGLGSPAVSGRQREALRGVTQDLLPLLQRHQEAEEPLCVGARCEEWNLCTVFGLLLGYPVTYWFDQTKSFENCLSMTPLVVTTASARWQADASGHRWCLFSFSFPASLQEETRSEVESWRLRLTERFEQQHVLKELKISQSSVTLPSVCL
;
A
#
# COMPACT_ATOMS: atom_id res chain seq x y z
N MET A 1 -1.61 -12.42 27.63
CA MET A 1 -0.64 -12.38 26.51
C MET A 1 -0.45 -10.93 26.12
N SER A 2 0.76 -10.53 25.76
CA SER A 2 1.02 -9.19 25.23
C SER A 2 0.33 -8.99 23.87
N ALA A 3 0.12 -7.74 23.46
CA ALA A 3 -0.43 -7.46 22.13
C ALA A 3 0.43 -8.11 21.02
N GLN A 4 1.76 -8.07 21.15
CA GLN A 4 2.67 -8.71 20.20
C GLN A 4 2.43 -10.22 20.08
N GLU A 5 2.30 -10.90 21.22
CA GLU A 5 2.05 -12.34 21.26
C GLU A 5 0.73 -12.69 20.58
N LEU A 6 -0.32 -11.90 20.80
CA LEU A 6 -1.61 -12.09 20.14
C LEU A 6 -1.51 -11.91 18.61
N PHE A 7 -0.86 -10.84 18.13
CA PHE A 7 -0.63 -10.62 16.71
C PHE A 7 0.17 -11.76 16.06
N VAL A 8 1.25 -12.21 16.70
CA VAL A 8 2.09 -13.32 16.21
C VAL A 8 1.31 -14.63 16.20
N THR A 9 0.50 -14.88 17.23
CA THR A 9 -0.31 -16.10 17.36
C THR A 9 -1.39 -16.15 16.28
N ALA A 10 -2.12 -15.05 16.07
CA ALA A 10 -3.13 -14.94 15.02
C ALA A 10 -2.50 -15.12 13.63
N ALA A 11 -1.37 -14.44 13.35
CA ALA A 11 -0.70 -14.55 12.06
C ALA A 11 -0.24 -15.99 11.77
N ARG A 12 0.36 -16.67 12.76
CA ARG A 12 0.79 -18.07 12.60
C ARG A 12 -0.37 -19.05 12.46
N LYS A 13 -1.52 -18.75 13.06
CA LYS A 13 -2.70 -19.60 13.00
C LYS A 13 -3.42 -19.49 11.65
N PHE A 14 -3.64 -18.27 11.17
CA PHE A 14 -4.53 -18.04 10.03
C PHE A 14 -3.79 -17.81 8.70
N LEU A 15 -2.57 -17.26 8.74
CA LEU A 15 -1.80 -16.95 7.54
C LEU A 15 -0.78 -18.03 7.18
N CYS A 16 -0.85 -19.21 7.80
CA CYS A 16 0.04 -20.32 7.45
C CYS A 16 -0.44 -20.98 6.14
N VAL A 17 0.48 -21.17 5.19
CA VAL A 17 0.17 -21.84 3.90
C VAL A 17 0.98 -23.12 3.80
N GLY A 18 0.33 -24.26 4.02
CA GLY A 18 0.99 -25.55 4.10
C GLY A 18 2.06 -25.57 5.20
N ARG A 19 3.34 -25.65 4.82
CA ARG A 19 4.49 -25.60 5.74
C ARG A 19 5.11 -24.19 5.89
N LYS A 20 4.64 -23.21 5.11
CA LYS A 20 5.19 -21.84 5.11
C LYS A 20 4.49 -20.99 6.18
N SER A 21 5.11 -20.89 7.35
CA SER A 21 4.70 -19.96 8.41
C SER A 21 5.53 -18.69 8.40
N LEU A 22 4.96 -17.59 8.89
CA LEU A 22 5.70 -16.34 9.07
C LEU A 22 6.66 -16.46 10.27
N SER A 23 7.89 -16.01 10.05
CA SER A 23 8.84 -15.79 11.14
C SER A 23 8.33 -14.71 12.11
N THR A 24 8.81 -14.70 13.36
CA THR A 24 8.40 -13.66 14.32
C THR A 24 8.60 -12.24 13.78
N PRO A 25 9.74 -11.88 13.16
CA PRO A 25 9.91 -10.55 12.58
C PRO A 25 8.90 -10.21 11.48
N GLN A 26 8.55 -11.18 10.62
CA GLN A 26 7.53 -10.98 9.59
C GLN A 26 6.13 -10.76 10.19
N CYS A 27 5.77 -11.52 11.23
CA CYS A 27 4.52 -11.30 11.96
C CYS A 27 4.46 -9.90 12.56
N LEU A 28 5.56 -9.43 13.16
CA LEU A 28 5.62 -8.11 13.80
C LEU A 28 5.61 -6.97 12.76
N GLN A 29 6.31 -7.11 11.63
CA GLN A 29 6.23 -6.17 10.51
C GLN A 29 4.80 -6.07 9.98
N LEU A 30 4.11 -7.20 9.79
CA LEU A 30 2.71 -7.21 9.38
C LEU A 30 1.82 -6.54 10.43
N ALA A 31 2.02 -6.83 11.71
CA ALA A 31 1.25 -6.22 12.80
C ALA A 31 1.41 -4.69 12.82
N ALA A 32 2.62 -4.18 12.64
CA ALA A 32 2.88 -2.74 12.55
C ALA A 32 2.20 -2.11 11.32
N GLN A 33 2.24 -2.79 10.16
CA GLN A 33 1.56 -2.35 8.93
C GLN A 33 0.03 -2.33 9.09
N VAL A 34 -0.56 -3.41 9.60
CA VAL A 34 -2.00 -3.51 9.86
C VAL A 34 -2.44 -2.46 10.87
N SER A 35 -1.65 -2.25 11.93
CA SER A 35 -1.90 -1.17 12.89
C SER A 35 -1.88 0.20 12.22
N ALA A 36 -0.93 0.46 11.31
CA ALA A 36 -0.85 1.72 10.57
C ALA A 36 -2.07 1.95 9.65
N VAL A 37 -2.59 0.89 9.04
CA VAL A 37 -3.82 0.93 8.25
C VAL A 37 -5.03 1.18 9.15
N ASP A 38 -5.12 0.49 10.29
CA ASP A 38 -6.24 0.61 11.24
C ASP A 38 -6.40 2.04 11.77
N VAL A 39 -5.29 2.68 12.16
CA VAL A 39 -5.29 4.08 12.61
C VAL A 39 -5.36 5.11 11.47
N GLY A 40 -5.51 4.68 10.22
CA GLY A 40 -5.73 5.55 9.06
C GLY A 40 -4.48 6.30 8.55
N LEU A 41 -3.28 5.90 8.96
CA LEU A 41 -2.03 6.50 8.43
C LEU A 41 -1.81 6.16 6.96
N LYS A 42 -2.27 4.99 6.54
CA LYS A 42 -2.22 4.54 5.16
C LYS A 42 -3.51 3.81 4.75
N PRO A 43 -3.95 3.93 3.49
CA PRO A 43 -5.21 3.36 3.05
C PRO A 43 -5.20 1.82 3.01
N ALA A 44 -4.07 1.21 2.63
CA ALA A 44 -3.96 -0.23 2.49
C ALA A 44 -2.54 -0.74 2.71
N VAL A 45 -2.40 -2.03 3.04
CA VAL A 45 -1.16 -2.79 2.90
C VAL A 45 -1.41 -4.04 2.05
N LEU A 46 -0.49 -4.31 1.12
CA LEU A 46 -0.47 -5.54 0.34
C LEU A 46 0.12 -6.68 1.18
N TYR A 47 -0.51 -7.85 1.15
CA TYR A 47 0.02 -9.06 1.75
C TYR A 47 0.70 -9.93 0.68
N ASP A 48 2.04 -10.02 0.74
CA ASP A 48 2.89 -10.68 -0.26
C ASP A 48 3.87 -11.70 0.36
N SER A 49 3.70 -12.06 1.63
CA SER A 49 4.75 -12.74 2.38
C SER A 49 4.88 -14.25 2.10
N ASN A 50 3.78 -14.98 1.92
CA ASN A 50 3.83 -16.45 1.75
C ASN A 50 2.71 -17.06 0.88
N GLY A 51 1.91 -16.22 0.21
CA GLY A 51 0.82 -16.66 -0.66
C GLY A 51 -0.49 -17.02 0.07
N ALA A 52 -0.71 -16.53 1.30
CA ALA A 52 -2.01 -16.69 1.96
C ALA A 52 -3.11 -15.98 1.16
N SER A 53 -4.28 -16.61 1.06
CA SER A 53 -5.41 -16.09 0.29
C SER A 53 -6.11 -14.92 1.00
N ALA A 54 -6.93 -14.16 0.26
CA ALA A 54 -7.77 -13.13 0.83
C ALA A 54 -8.70 -13.67 1.93
N ALA A 55 -9.22 -14.89 1.79
CA ALA A 55 -10.01 -15.53 2.84
C ALA A 55 -9.22 -15.78 4.13
N GLN A 56 -7.94 -16.18 4.02
CA GLN A 56 -7.06 -16.35 5.18
C GLN A 56 -6.74 -15.02 5.86
N ILE A 57 -6.49 -13.96 5.06
CA ILE A 57 -6.28 -12.60 5.56
C ILE A 57 -7.52 -12.12 6.30
N GLN A 58 -8.72 -12.38 5.77
CA GLN A 58 -9.98 -12.03 6.42
C GLN A 58 -10.17 -12.76 7.75
N GLN A 59 -9.87 -14.06 7.83
CA GLN A 59 -9.89 -14.80 9.10
C GLN A 59 -8.90 -14.25 10.12
N TYR A 60 -7.70 -13.86 9.66
CA TYR A 60 -6.73 -13.18 10.50
C TYR A 60 -7.28 -11.86 11.06
N LEU A 61 -7.87 -11.00 10.22
CA LEU A 61 -8.49 -9.75 10.67
C LEU A 61 -9.66 -9.99 11.65
N SER A 62 -10.52 -10.97 11.37
CA SER A 62 -11.61 -11.33 12.29
C SER A 62 -11.08 -11.77 13.66
N SER A 63 -9.99 -12.53 13.70
CA SER A 63 -9.32 -12.88 14.96
C SER A 63 -8.71 -11.68 15.67
N LEU A 64 -8.14 -10.71 14.96
CA LEU A 64 -7.62 -9.50 15.59
C LEU A 64 -8.74 -8.64 16.17
N ARG A 65 -9.88 -8.55 15.47
CA ARG A 65 -11.08 -7.83 15.96
C ARG A 65 -11.66 -8.48 17.21
N SER A 66 -11.76 -9.81 17.26
CA SER A 66 -12.27 -10.51 18.45
C SER A 66 -11.39 -10.26 19.68
N GLU A 67 -10.08 -10.12 19.47
CA GLU A 67 -9.10 -9.77 20.50
C GLU A 67 -8.99 -8.26 20.76
N ARG A 68 -9.81 -7.43 20.08
CA ARG A 68 -9.83 -5.95 20.17
C ARG A 68 -8.48 -5.29 19.87
N LEU A 69 -7.69 -5.90 18.99
CA LEU A 69 -6.39 -5.38 18.57
C LEU A 69 -6.48 -4.39 17.42
N VAL A 70 -7.57 -4.45 16.65
CA VAL A 70 -7.86 -3.56 15.51
C VAL A 70 -9.33 -3.16 15.53
N SER A 71 -9.66 -2.04 14.88
CA SER A 71 -11.03 -1.56 14.73
C SER A 71 -11.85 -2.36 13.70
N GLY A 72 -13.17 -2.13 13.67
CA GLY A 72 -14.08 -2.68 12.67
C GLY A 72 -13.90 -2.09 11.26
N SER A 73 -13.15 -0.99 11.11
CA SER A 73 -13.02 -0.26 9.84
C SER A 73 -12.13 -0.94 8.79
N LEU A 74 -11.35 -1.94 9.21
CA LEU A 74 -10.52 -2.74 8.33
C LEU A 74 -11.36 -3.67 7.46
N ALA A 75 -10.87 -4.01 6.28
CA ALA A 75 -11.43 -5.04 5.43
C ALA A 75 -10.33 -5.73 4.60
N THR A 76 -10.65 -6.89 4.03
CA THR A 76 -9.77 -7.54 3.07
C THR A 76 -10.27 -7.29 1.65
N LEU A 77 -9.41 -6.76 0.78
CA LEU A 77 -9.68 -6.58 -0.65
C LEU A 77 -8.88 -7.63 -1.43
N ASP A 78 -9.55 -8.36 -2.32
CA ASP A 78 -8.92 -9.24 -3.30
C ASP A 78 -8.86 -8.52 -4.66
N LEU A 79 -7.63 -8.24 -5.09
CA LEU A 79 -7.34 -7.66 -6.40
C LEU A 79 -6.51 -8.67 -7.22
N ASN A 80 -7.18 -9.35 -8.15
CA ASN A 80 -6.56 -10.34 -9.04
C ASN A 80 -5.74 -11.41 -8.29
N GLY A 81 -6.29 -11.95 -7.20
CA GLY A 81 -5.63 -12.96 -6.37
C GLY A 81 -4.62 -12.39 -5.35
N ASN A 82 -4.44 -11.07 -5.31
CA ASN A 82 -3.58 -10.39 -4.35
C ASN A 82 -4.43 -9.79 -3.22
N GLY A 83 -4.14 -10.21 -1.99
CA GLY A 83 -4.87 -9.74 -0.82
C GLY A 83 -4.30 -8.43 -0.25
N LEU A 84 -5.14 -7.43 -0.07
CA LEU A 84 -4.83 -6.20 0.65
C LEU A 84 -5.65 -6.11 1.93
N VAL A 85 -5.02 -5.65 3.01
CA VAL A 85 -5.74 -5.15 4.19
C VAL A 85 -5.97 -3.66 3.97
N ILE A 86 -7.23 -3.23 3.91
CA ILE A 86 -7.63 -1.84 3.66
C ILE A 86 -8.34 -1.26 4.88
N ASN A 87 -8.17 0.03 5.15
CA ASN A 87 -9.10 0.79 5.98
C ASN A 87 -10.10 1.45 5.03
N THR A 88 -11.35 1.00 5.07
CA THR A 88 -12.37 1.39 4.09
C THR A 88 -12.63 2.91 4.07
N SER A 89 -12.63 3.54 5.24
CA SER A 89 -12.80 4.99 5.37
C SER A 89 -11.61 5.76 4.82
N THR A 90 -10.38 5.33 5.16
CA THR A 90 -9.15 6.00 4.71
C THR A 90 -8.93 5.80 3.21
N ALA A 91 -9.22 4.60 2.69
CA ALA A 91 -9.16 4.29 1.27
C ALA A 91 -10.18 5.13 0.48
N ARG A 92 -11.42 5.24 0.94
CA ARG A 92 -12.44 6.09 0.31
C ARG A 92 -12.01 7.55 0.23
N SER A 93 -11.61 8.14 1.36
CA SER A 93 -11.11 9.51 1.40
C SER A 93 -9.85 9.70 0.56
N HIS A 94 -9.05 8.65 0.36
CA HIS A 94 -7.91 8.69 -0.56
C HIS A 94 -8.35 8.74 -2.02
N LEU A 95 -9.23 7.84 -2.45
CA LEU A 95 -9.75 7.80 -3.81
C LEU A 95 -10.52 9.07 -4.19
N GLU A 96 -11.36 9.60 -3.29
CA GLU A 96 -12.08 10.87 -3.51
C GLU A 96 -11.12 12.03 -3.78
N ARG A 97 -10.00 12.08 -3.04
CA ARG A 97 -8.97 13.11 -3.23
C ARG A 97 -8.26 12.98 -4.57
N VAL A 98 -7.99 11.76 -5.02
CA VAL A 98 -7.40 11.52 -6.35
C VAL A 98 -8.33 12.07 -7.44
N LEU A 99 -9.65 11.96 -7.26
CA LEU A 99 -10.63 12.52 -8.20
C LEU A 99 -10.80 14.05 -8.10
N CYS A 100 -10.56 14.66 -6.93
CA CYS A 100 -10.78 16.09 -6.72
C CYS A 100 -9.52 16.95 -6.91
N GLU A 101 -8.35 16.44 -6.51
CA GLU A 101 -7.12 17.23 -6.35
C GLU A 101 -5.96 16.74 -7.23
N ASP A 102 -6.16 15.68 -8.03
CA ASP A 102 -5.09 15.03 -8.81
C ASP A 102 -3.86 14.68 -7.95
N SER A 103 -4.09 14.20 -6.72
CA SER A 103 -3.05 14.05 -5.70
C SER A 103 -1.99 12.96 -5.95
N VAL A 104 -2.03 12.30 -7.11
CA VAL A 104 -1.14 11.18 -7.48
C VAL A 104 -0.58 11.39 -8.88
N ALA A 105 0.75 11.39 -9.02
CA ALA A 105 1.42 11.44 -10.30
C ALA A 105 1.59 10.04 -10.92
N VAL A 106 1.35 9.93 -12.23
CA VAL A 106 1.56 8.68 -12.98
C VAL A 106 2.77 8.83 -13.89
N MET A 107 3.76 7.96 -13.69
CA MET A 107 5.02 7.95 -14.43
C MET A 107 4.99 6.86 -15.49
N ASP A 108 5.02 7.25 -16.75
CA ASP A 108 5.18 6.33 -17.87
C ASP A 108 6.65 5.88 -17.95
N VAL A 109 6.84 4.58 -17.81
CA VAL A 109 8.15 3.93 -17.78
C VAL A 109 8.26 2.82 -18.83
N CYS A 110 7.44 2.87 -19.89
CA CYS A 110 7.50 1.91 -20.99
C CYS A 110 8.93 1.74 -21.52
N HIS A 111 9.35 0.49 -21.77
CA HIS A 111 10.70 0.16 -22.28
C HIS A 111 11.10 0.92 -23.56
N GLY A 112 10.15 1.28 -24.43
CA GLY A 112 10.42 2.00 -25.67
C GLY A 112 10.70 3.49 -25.50
N LEU A 113 10.57 4.03 -24.28
CA LEU A 113 10.89 5.42 -23.97
C LEU A 113 12.39 5.58 -23.74
N GLY A 114 12.96 6.68 -24.27
CA GLY A 114 14.35 7.03 -23.98
C GLY A 114 14.59 7.51 -22.54
N SER A 115 13.52 7.95 -21.86
CA SER A 115 13.54 8.38 -20.46
C SER A 115 12.12 8.32 -19.87
N PRO A 116 11.98 8.08 -18.55
CA PRO A 116 10.66 8.10 -17.91
C PRO A 116 10.05 9.51 -17.95
N ALA A 117 8.72 9.58 -17.97
CA ALA A 117 8.00 10.86 -18.03
C ALA A 117 6.70 10.84 -17.22
N VAL A 118 6.29 12.00 -16.68
CA VAL A 118 4.94 12.15 -16.10
C VAL A 118 3.91 12.16 -17.22
N SER A 119 2.83 11.37 -17.07
CA SER A 119 1.82 11.20 -18.11
C SER A 119 0.42 11.61 -17.66
N GLY A 120 -0.09 12.69 -18.25
CA GLY A 120 -1.48 13.14 -18.04
C GLY A 120 -2.51 12.15 -18.56
N ARG A 121 -2.23 11.48 -19.69
CA ARG A 121 -3.12 10.44 -20.24
C ARG A 121 -3.32 9.28 -19.27
N GLN A 122 -2.23 8.80 -18.66
CA GLN A 122 -2.33 7.69 -17.70
C GLN A 122 -2.91 8.13 -16.36
N ARG A 123 -2.77 9.41 -15.99
CA ARG A 123 -3.50 10.00 -14.86
C ARG A 123 -5.02 9.97 -15.09
N GLU A 124 -5.50 10.29 -16.30
CA GLU A 124 -6.92 10.14 -16.64
C GLU A 124 -7.40 8.68 -16.60
N ALA A 125 -6.59 7.74 -17.09
CA ALA A 125 -6.90 6.32 -16.95
C ALA A 125 -7.01 5.90 -15.47
N LEU A 126 -6.12 6.40 -14.61
CA LEU A 126 -6.16 6.17 -13.17
C LEU A 126 -7.44 6.75 -12.53
N ARG A 127 -7.92 7.91 -13.00
CA ARG A 127 -9.21 8.47 -12.57
C ARG A 127 -10.37 7.54 -12.89
N GLY A 128 -10.39 6.94 -14.08
CA GLY A 128 -11.39 5.92 -14.45
C GLY A 128 -11.39 4.73 -13.49
N VAL A 129 -10.22 4.17 -13.19
CA VAL A 129 -10.09 3.09 -12.19
C VAL A 129 -10.56 3.54 -10.80
N THR A 130 -10.25 4.77 -10.42
CA THR A 130 -10.66 5.34 -9.13
C THR A 130 -12.19 5.46 -9.03
N GLN A 131 -12.86 5.87 -10.10
CA GLN A 131 -14.32 5.92 -10.19
C GLN A 131 -14.95 4.52 -10.10
N ASP A 132 -14.26 3.49 -10.56
CA ASP A 132 -14.74 2.11 -10.47
C ASP A 132 -14.56 1.49 -9.08
N LEU A 133 -13.46 1.82 -8.39
CA LEU A 133 -13.15 1.34 -7.05
C LEU A 133 -14.03 1.99 -5.97
N LEU A 134 -14.35 3.27 -6.12
CA LEU A 134 -15.05 4.03 -5.09
C LEU A 134 -16.43 3.44 -4.71
N PRO A 135 -17.31 3.06 -5.66
CA PRO A 135 -18.58 2.41 -5.33
C PRO A 135 -18.43 1.07 -4.61
N LEU A 136 -17.37 0.31 -4.91
CA LEU A 136 -17.09 -0.95 -4.22
C LEU A 136 -16.82 -0.71 -2.73
N LEU A 137 -16.03 0.32 -2.41
CA LEU A 137 -15.73 0.71 -1.03
C LEU A 137 -16.91 1.36 -0.30
N GLN A 138 -17.84 1.98 -1.03
CA GLN A 138 -19.05 2.58 -0.46
C GLN A 138 -20.11 1.54 -0.08
N ARG A 139 -20.24 0.49 -0.90
CA ARG A 139 -21.22 -0.59 -0.70
C ARG A 139 -20.80 -1.57 0.39
N HIS A 140 -19.57 -1.48 0.86
CA HIS A 140 -19.08 -2.32 1.93
C HIS A 140 -19.78 -1.99 3.26
N GLN A 141 -20.59 -2.93 3.74
CA GLN A 141 -20.98 -3.04 5.15
C GLN A 141 -20.07 -4.09 5.80
N GLU A 142 -19.62 -3.89 7.05
CA GLU A 142 -18.75 -4.84 7.78
C GLU A 142 -19.15 -6.29 7.47
N ALA A 143 -18.35 -6.93 6.62
CA ALA A 143 -18.67 -8.21 5.99
C ALA A 143 -17.62 -9.22 6.44
N GLU A 144 -18.08 -10.45 6.68
CA GLU A 144 -17.18 -11.54 7.03
C GLU A 144 -16.35 -12.03 5.83
N GLU A 145 -16.69 -11.61 4.60
CA GLU A 145 -16.03 -12.02 3.37
C GLU A 145 -15.13 -10.92 2.77
N PRO A 146 -14.05 -11.28 2.04
CA PRO A 146 -13.25 -10.33 1.29
C PRO A 146 -14.05 -9.60 0.20
N LEU A 147 -13.70 -8.34 -0.08
CA LEU A 147 -14.20 -7.62 -1.25
C LEU A 147 -13.44 -8.07 -2.49
N CYS A 148 -14.15 -8.66 -3.44
CA CYS A 148 -13.57 -9.01 -4.73
C CYS A 148 -13.82 -7.88 -5.73
N VAL A 149 -12.75 -7.37 -6.35
CA VAL A 149 -12.85 -6.33 -7.40
C VAL A 149 -13.47 -6.89 -8.70
N GLY A 150 -13.42 -8.21 -8.88
CA GLY A 150 -14.02 -8.91 -10.03
C GLY A 150 -13.22 -8.76 -11.32
N ALA A 151 -13.76 -9.29 -12.43
CA ALA A 151 -13.08 -9.38 -13.73
C ALA A 151 -12.70 -8.02 -14.35
N ARG A 152 -13.30 -6.92 -13.89
CA ARG A 152 -12.99 -5.56 -14.38
C ARG A 152 -11.53 -5.16 -14.17
N CYS A 153 -10.84 -5.76 -13.20
CA CYS A 153 -9.44 -5.46 -12.95
C CYS A 153 -8.46 -6.05 -13.98
N GLU A 154 -8.91 -6.96 -14.87
CA GLU A 154 -8.07 -7.55 -15.92
C GLU A 154 -7.59 -6.51 -16.95
N GLU A 155 -8.36 -5.44 -17.15
CA GLU A 155 -8.02 -4.34 -18.05
C GLU A 155 -7.14 -3.27 -17.39
N TRP A 156 -6.96 -3.32 -16.06
CA TRP A 156 -6.23 -2.30 -15.33
C TRP A 156 -4.73 -2.56 -15.35
N ASN A 157 -3.95 -1.48 -15.34
CA ASN A 157 -2.52 -1.59 -15.02
C ASN A 157 -2.37 -1.85 -13.51
N LEU A 158 -2.14 -3.10 -13.12
CA LEU A 158 -2.11 -3.48 -11.70
C LEU A 158 -0.98 -2.79 -10.93
N CYS A 159 0.17 -2.53 -11.55
CA CYS A 159 1.25 -1.77 -10.91
C CYS A 159 0.78 -0.37 -10.49
N THR A 160 0.10 0.35 -11.39
CA THR A 160 -0.48 1.66 -11.09
C THR A 160 -1.55 1.57 -10.00
N VAL A 161 -2.43 0.56 -10.07
CA VAL A 161 -3.52 0.37 -9.11
C VAL A 161 -3.01 0.00 -7.72
N PHE A 162 -1.98 -0.84 -7.59
CA PHE A 162 -1.36 -1.12 -6.30
C PHE A 162 -0.76 0.14 -5.71
N GLY A 163 -0.04 0.95 -6.49
CA GLY A 163 0.50 2.22 -6.01
C GLY A 163 -0.58 3.17 -5.49
N LEU A 164 -1.70 3.28 -6.21
CA LEU A 164 -2.89 4.04 -5.78
C LEU A 164 -3.45 3.49 -4.45
N LEU A 165 -3.75 2.19 -4.39
CA LEU A 165 -4.36 1.58 -3.21
C LEU A 165 -3.46 1.63 -1.97
N LEU A 166 -2.14 1.55 -2.14
CA LEU A 166 -1.15 1.68 -1.07
C LEU A 166 -0.97 3.13 -0.60
N GLY A 167 -1.53 4.10 -1.31
CA GLY A 167 -1.48 5.52 -0.98
C GLY A 167 -0.15 6.18 -1.31
N TYR A 168 0.53 5.72 -2.37
CA TYR A 168 1.73 6.36 -2.86
C TYR A 168 1.41 7.64 -3.63
N PRO A 169 2.19 8.72 -3.45
CA PRO A 169 1.97 9.97 -4.18
C PRO A 169 2.36 9.87 -5.66
N VAL A 170 3.07 8.81 -6.03
CA VAL A 170 3.58 8.56 -7.37
C VAL A 170 3.42 7.08 -7.68
N THR A 171 3.02 6.78 -8.91
CA THR A 171 2.78 5.41 -9.37
C THR A 171 3.39 5.20 -10.74
N TYR A 172 3.92 4.01 -10.99
CA TYR A 172 4.42 3.65 -12.31
C TYR A 172 3.31 3.13 -13.21
N TRP A 173 3.48 3.35 -14.51
CA TRP A 173 2.67 2.79 -15.56
C TRP A 173 3.56 2.28 -16.69
N PHE A 174 3.24 1.11 -17.21
CA PHE A 174 3.87 0.56 -18.41
C PHE A 174 2.83 -0.26 -19.20
N ASP A 175 3.05 -0.43 -20.49
CA ASP A 175 2.14 -1.18 -21.34
C ASP A 175 2.32 -2.70 -21.14
N GLN A 176 1.62 -3.24 -20.14
CA GLN A 176 1.65 -4.67 -19.78
C GLN A 176 1.18 -5.60 -20.92
N THR A 177 0.51 -5.06 -21.95
CA THR A 177 0.09 -5.83 -23.13
C THR A 177 1.22 -6.02 -24.14
N LYS A 178 2.26 -5.19 -24.06
CA LYS A 178 3.41 -5.23 -24.97
C LYS A 178 4.66 -5.80 -24.33
N SER A 179 4.97 -5.41 -23.10
CA SER A 179 6.18 -5.86 -22.39
C SER A 179 6.09 -5.60 -20.89
N PHE A 180 6.75 -6.44 -20.11
CA PHE A 180 7.00 -6.23 -18.68
C PHE A 180 8.33 -5.50 -18.41
N GLU A 181 9.08 -5.15 -19.46
CA GLU A 181 10.31 -4.35 -19.35
C GLU A 181 9.98 -2.86 -19.17
N ASN A 182 10.89 -2.14 -18.53
CA ASN A 182 10.78 -0.71 -18.26
C ASN A 182 12.07 0.04 -18.63
N CYS A 183 11.96 1.35 -18.81
CA CYS A 183 13.09 2.23 -19.16
C CYS A 183 13.94 2.65 -17.95
N LEU A 184 13.81 2.00 -16.79
CA LEU A 184 14.47 2.42 -15.54
C LEU A 184 15.86 1.82 -15.32
N SER A 185 16.35 0.98 -16.25
CA SER A 185 17.70 0.41 -16.14
C SER A 185 18.74 1.52 -16.03
N MET A 186 19.57 1.44 -14.99
CA MET A 186 20.60 2.43 -14.65
C MET A 186 20.09 3.87 -14.50
N THR A 187 18.77 4.06 -14.36
CA THR A 187 18.17 5.36 -14.07
C THR A 187 18.27 5.62 -12.56
N PRO A 188 18.81 6.78 -12.12
CA PRO A 188 18.80 7.15 -10.71
C PRO A 188 17.36 7.30 -10.20
N LEU A 189 17.05 6.62 -9.10
CA LEU A 189 15.76 6.67 -8.43
C LEU A 189 15.90 7.32 -7.05
N VAL A 190 15.00 8.25 -6.75
CA VAL A 190 14.79 8.75 -5.39
C VAL A 190 13.85 7.80 -4.67
N VAL A 191 14.36 7.12 -3.66
CA VAL A 191 13.59 6.24 -2.77
C VAL A 191 13.17 7.06 -1.56
N THR A 192 11.85 7.18 -1.34
CA THR A 192 11.28 7.81 -0.16
C THR A 192 10.75 6.73 0.78
N THR A 193 11.23 6.76 2.02
CA THR A 193 10.87 5.80 3.07
C THR A 193 10.27 6.53 4.25
N ALA A 194 9.10 6.12 4.71
CA ALA A 194 8.54 6.52 5.99
C ALA A 194 8.56 5.34 6.96
N SER A 195 9.12 5.54 8.14
CA SER A 195 9.19 4.52 9.19
C SER A 195 8.76 5.09 10.54
N ALA A 196 8.28 4.23 11.43
CA ALA A 196 7.89 4.59 12.78
C ALA A 196 8.13 3.42 13.75
N ARG A 197 8.20 3.71 15.04
CA ARG A 197 8.20 2.71 16.10
C ARG A 197 6.76 2.31 16.44
N TRP A 198 6.50 1.02 16.53
CA TRP A 198 5.20 0.53 16.97
C TRP A 198 5.18 0.43 18.50
N GLN A 199 4.23 1.09 19.16
CA GLN A 199 4.22 1.20 20.63
C GLN A 199 4.11 -0.17 21.31
N ALA A 200 3.39 -1.10 20.71
CA ALA A 200 3.27 -2.46 21.24
C ALA A 200 4.57 -3.25 21.10
N ASP A 201 5.55 -2.78 20.32
CA ASP A 201 6.83 -3.45 20.18
C ASP A 201 7.82 -3.12 21.29
N ALA A 202 7.96 -4.04 22.25
CA ALA A 202 8.87 -3.90 23.38
C ALA A 202 10.34 -3.74 22.97
N SER A 203 10.71 -4.21 21.79
CA SER A 203 12.09 -4.11 21.28
C SER A 203 12.41 -2.78 20.59
N GLY A 204 11.41 -1.92 20.40
CA GLY A 204 11.59 -0.56 19.87
C GLY A 204 12.05 -0.50 18.42
N HIS A 205 11.80 -1.55 17.62
CA HIS A 205 12.17 -1.56 16.21
C HIS A 205 11.41 -0.47 15.45
N ARG A 206 12.10 0.09 14.45
CA ARG A 206 11.48 0.97 13.46
C ARG A 206 10.99 0.13 12.30
N TRP A 207 9.68 0.14 12.10
CA TRP A 207 9.04 -0.57 11.01
C TRP A 207 8.86 0.38 9.82
N CYS A 208 9.23 -0.09 8.63
CA CYS A 208 8.97 0.64 7.40
C CYS A 208 7.46 0.61 7.13
N LEU A 209 6.83 1.79 7.00
CA LEU A 209 5.39 1.96 6.73
C LEU A 209 5.13 2.21 5.25
N PHE A 210 5.97 3.04 4.61
CA PHE A 210 5.94 3.33 3.19
C PHE A 210 7.35 3.23 2.61
N SER A 211 7.44 2.68 1.40
CA SER A 211 8.65 2.68 0.60
C SER A 211 8.25 2.74 -0.87
N PHE A 212 8.48 3.87 -1.50
CA PHE A 212 8.22 4.06 -2.93
C PHE A 212 9.40 4.79 -3.57
N SER A 213 9.52 4.68 -4.89
CA SER A 213 10.57 5.33 -5.65
C SER A 213 10.00 6.09 -6.84
N PHE A 214 10.76 7.06 -7.32
CA PHE A 214 10.51 7.76 -8.58
C PHE A 214 11.84 8.17 -9.23
N PRO A 215 11.89 8.35 -10.57
CA PRO A 215 13.10 8.79 -11.26
C PRO A 215 13.55 10.17 -10.77
N ALA A 216 14.85 10.32 -10.47
CA ALA A 216 15.40 11.59 -10.00
C ALA A 216 15.22 12.73 -11.02
N SER A 217 15.16 12.40 -12.32
CA SER A 217 14.89 13.35 -13.39
C SER A 217 13.49 13.96 -13.34
N LEU A 218 12.54 13.35 -12.61
CA LEU A 218 11.15 13.82 -12.47
C LEU A 218 10.86 14.45 -11.11
N GLN A 219 11.90 14.71 -10.31
CA GLN A 219 11.74 15.17 -8.94
C GLN A 219 11.00 16.51 -8.84
N GLU A 220 11.27 17.45 -9.76
CA GLU A 220 10.60 18.74 -9.78
C GLU A 220 9.12 18.59 -10.17
N GLU A 221 8.85 17.76 -11.18
CA GLU A 221 7.52 17.50 -11.72
C GLU A 221 6.62 16.79 -10.72
N THR A 222 7.15 15.91 -9.86
CA THR A 222 6.39 15.19 -8.83
C THR A 222 6.47 15.82 -7.44
N ARG A 223 7.15 16.97 -7.30
CA ARG A 223 7.41 17.62 -6.00
C ARG A 223 6.11 17.90 -5.25
N SER A 224 5.09 18.39 -5.96
CA SER A 224 3.84 18.82 -5.35
C SER A 224 3.10 17.66 -4.69
N GLU A 225 3.01 16.51 -5.37
CA GLU A 225 2.34 15.31 -4.89
C GLU A 225 3.10 14.69 -3.71
N VAL A 226 4.43 14.62 -3.79
CA VAL A 226 5.29 14.07 -2.72
C VAL A 226 5.22 14.93 -1.46
N GLU A 227 5.36 16.25 -1.56
CA GLU A 227 5.31 17.13 -0.38
C GLU A 227 3.89 17.18 0.23
N SER A 228 2.86 17.18 -0.61
CA SER A 228 1.47 17.07 -0.15
C SER A 228 1.20 15.75 0.59
N TRP A 229 1.78 14.63 0.12
CA TRP A 229 1.75 13.36 0.83
C TRP A 229 2.51 13.40 2.17
N ARG A 230 3.71 14.01 2.22
CA ARG A 230 4.49 14.15 3.46
C ARG A 230 3.74 14.94 4.53
N LEU A 231 3.14 16.07 4.14
CA LEU A 231 2.36 16.91 5.03
C LEU A 231 1.19 16.12 5.64
N ARG A 232 0.36 15.50 4.78
CA ARG A 232 -0.80 14.71 5.24
C ARG A 232 -0.43 13.49 6.06
N LEU A 233 0.70 12.83 5.76
CA LEU A 233 1.19 11.74 6.59
C LEU A 233 1.57 12.25 7.98
N THR A 234 2.23 13.40 8.06
CA THR A 234 2.64 14.03 9.32
C THR A 234 1.42 14.43 10.14
N GLU A 235 0.44 15.11 9.55
CA GLU A 235 -0.81 15.52 10.21
C GLU A 235 -1.58 14.31 10.78
N ARG A 236 -1.76 13.25 9.99
CA ARG A 236 -2.42 12.02 10.47
C ARG A 236 -1.59 11.31 11.54
N PHE A 237 -0.26 11.40 11.47
CA PHE A 237 0.62 10.83 12.48
C PHE A 237 0.45 11.49 13.84
N GLU A 238 0.25 12.80 13.88
CA GLU A 238 -0.01 13.56 15.12
C GLU A 238 -1.36 13.21 15.75
N GLN A 239 -2.34 12.78 14.96
CA GLN A 239 -3.69 12.44 15.41
C GLN A 239 -3.83 11.02 16.00
N GLN A 240 -2.77 10.21 15.96
CA GLN A 240 -2.80 8.83 16.45
C GLN A 240 -1.74 8.57 17.54
N HIS A 241 -1.90 7.47 18.26
CA HIS A 241 -1.01 7.13 19.38
C HIS A 241 -0.35 5.75 19.31
N VAL A 242 -0.69 4.92 18.32
CA VAL A 242 -0.22 3.53 18.17
C VAL A 242 1.22 3.46 17.64
N LEU A 243 1.59 4.41 16.78
CA LEU A 243 2.93 4.54 16.19
C LEU A 243 3.59 5.82 16.70
N LYS A 244 4.89 5.75 16.98
CA LYS A 244 5.70 6.84 17.53
C LYS A 244 6.94 7.11 16.67
N GLU A 245 7.48 8.31 16.78
CA GLU A 245 8.73 8.70 16.11
C GLU A 245 8.72 8.49 14.59
N LEU A 246 7.74 9.09 13.90
CA LEU A 246 7.76 9.14 12.43
C LEU A 246 9.10 9.72 11.96
N LYS A 247 9.76 9.01 11.04
CA LYS A 247 10.82 9.63 10.24
C LYS A 247 10.63 9.27 8.78
N ILE A 248 10.72 10.32 7.97
CA ILE A 248 10.67 10.28 6.52
C ILE A 248 12.09 10.57 6.04
N SER A 249 12.63 9.70 5.20
CA SER A 249 13.97 9.84 4.64
C SER A 249 13.94 9.61 3.13
N GLN A 250 14.84 10.28 2.43
CA GLN A 250 15.07 10.06 1.01
C GLN A 250 16.50 9.60 0.78
N SER A 251 16.67 8.68 -0.18
CA SER A 251 17.97 8.20 -0.64
C SER A 251 17.95 8.03 -2.15
N SER A 252 19.10 8.18 -2.80
CA SER A 252 19.24 7.89 -4.23
C SER A 252 19.83 6.50 -4.45
N VAL A 253 19.28 5.74 -5.39
CA VAL A 253 19.80 4.43 -5.79
C VAL A 253 19.82 4.33 -7.32
N THR A 254 20.79 3.59 -7.85
CA THR A 254 20.88 3.26 -9.27
C THR A 254 21.04 1.75 -9.38
N LEU A 255 20.14 1.09 -10.10
CA LEU A 255 20.09 -0.37 -10.20
C LEU A 255 20.11 -0.79 -11.68
N PRO A 256 20.73 -1.94 -12.01
CA PRO A 256 20.73 -2.45 -13.37
C PRO A 256 19.33 -2.89 -13.83
N SER A 257 18.45 -3.25 -12.89
CA SER A 257 17.06 -3.59 -13.14
C SER A 257 16.18 -3.14 -11.98
N VAL A 258 14.93 -2.83 -12.29
CA VAL A 258 13.91 -2.39 -11.34
C VAL A 258 12.68 -3.28 -11.52
N CYS A 259 12.24 -3.94 -10.45
CA CYS A 259 11.02 -4.71 -10.42
C CYS A 259 9.86 -3.81 -9.99
N LEU A 260 8.74 -3.87 -10.72
CA LEU A 260 7.56 -3.00 -10.58
C LEU A 260 6.30 -3.81 -10.29
#